data_AF-A0AA37Q6L1-F1
#
_entry.id   AF-A0AA37Q6L1-F1
#
_cell.length_a   1.000
_cell.length_b   1.000
_cell.length_c   1.000
_cell.angle_alpha   90.00
_cell.angle_beta   90.00
_cell.angle_gamma   90.00
#
_symmetry.space_group_name_H-M   'P 1'
#
loop_
_entity.id
_entity.type
_entity.pdbx_description
1 polymer ?
#
loop_
_entity_poly.entity_id
_entity_poly.type
_entity_poly.pdbx_seq_one_letter_code
_entity_poly.pdbx_strand_id
1 'polypeptide(L)'
;MLFRGRQPAPSVWRRFRSGADDFTFTRQGDHYEARVAANAERAVDLLHALAEHLPPAVDVALEDVRDGRVWKGVDVGLPDVREAIARLKVPLAVYGGVELAVYTSEDQLTLTPDLELYVFARTDRWLYILQGKGLVETVTPAPEAWRLRPDELGPAPELTDALGATAERLGLGAQ
;
A
#
# COMPACT_ATOMS: atom_id res chain seq x y z
N MET A 1 31.81 -39.31 0.12
CA MET A 1 30.40 -38.88 -0.02
C MET A 1 30.32 -37.42 0.40
N LEU A 2 30.07 -36.50 -0.53
CA LEU A 2 29.84 -35.08 -0.22
C LEU A 2 28.33 -34.81 -0.29
N PHE A 3 27.72 -34.48 0.85
CA PHE A 3 26.35 -34.01 0.89
C PHE A 3 26.27 -32.62 0.24
N ARG A 4 25.57 -32.52 -0.90
CA ARG A 4 25.05 -31.25 -1.42
C ARG A 4 24.03 -30.72 -0.41
N GLY A 5 24.45 -29.82 0.46
CA GLY A 5 23.52 -28.98 1.20
C GLY A 5 22.79 -28.07 0.22
N ARG A 6 21.46 -28.13 0.20
CA ARG A 6 20.62 -27.14 -0.48
C ARG A 6 20.99 -25.79 0.11
N GLN A 7 21.66 -24.95 -0.66
CA GLN A 7 21.95 -23.58 -0.24
C GLN A 7 20.60 -22.95 0.12
N PRO A 8 20.37 -22.52 1.38
CA PRO A 8 19.11 -21.86 1.71
C PRO A 8 19.00 -20.64 0.81
N ALA A 9 17.91 -20.55 0.05
CA ALA A 9 17.61 -19.35 -0.70
C ALA A 9 17.64 -18.19 0.32
N PRO A 10 18.46 -17.15 0.11
CA PRO A 10 18.61 -16.11 1.10
C PRO A 10 17.25 -15.41 1.27
N SER A 11 16.61 -15.68 2.41
CA SER A 11 15.43 -14.97 2.92
C SER A 11 15.87 -13.59 3.40
N VAL A 12 16.25 -12.76 2.45
CA VAL A 12 16.64 -11.37 2.68
C VAL A 12 15.64 -10.57 1.89
N TRP A 13 14.61 -10.10 2.59
CA TRP A 13 13.86 -8.90 2.24
C TRP A 13 14.74 -8.02 1.35
N ARG A 14 14.36 -7.81 0.08
CA ARG A 14 15.11 -7.01 -0.91
C ARG A 14 15.18 -5.54 -0.45
N ARG A 15 15.95 -5.27 0.61
CA ARG A 15 16.16 -3.95 1.21
C ARG A 15 17.03 -3.04 0.35
N PHE A 16 17.49 -3.51 -0.81
CA PHE A 16 18.28 -2.73 -1.75
C PHE A 16 17.77 -2.96 -3.18
N ARG A 17 16.75 -2.19 -3.58
CA ARG A 17 16.55 -1.88 -5.01
C ARG A 17 17.42 -0.66 -5.29
N SER A 18 18.45 -0.81 -6.11
CA SER A 18 19.37 0.27 -6.52
C SER A 18 18.90 0.98 -7.79
N GLY A 19 17.63 0.84 -8.17
CA GLY A 19 17.03 1.43 -9.36
C GLY A 19 15.84 2.31 -9.00
N ALA A 20 15.43 3.18 -9.93
CA ALA A 20 14.17 3.91 -9.81
C ALA A 20 13.01 2.94 -9.56
N ASP A 21 12.05 3.33 -8.73
CA ASP A 21 10.86 2.52 -8.49
C ASP A 21 10.12 2.32 -9.82
N ASP A 22 9.72 1.08 -10.09
CA ASP A 22 9.04 0.70 -11.30
C ASP A 22 7.53 0.57 -11.06
N PHE A 23 6.75 0.73 -12.13
CA PHE A 23 5.32 0.41 -12.11
C PHE A 23 4.88 -0.21 -13.43
N THR A 24 3.90 -1.09 -13.37
CA THR A 24 3.15 -1.50 -14.57
C THR A 24 1.89 -0.67 -14.68
N PHE A 25 1.47 -0.37 -15.91
CA PHE A 25 0.23 0.33 -16.19
C PHE A 25 -0.58 -0.44 -17.24
N THR A 26 -1.79 -0.84 -16.88
CA THR A 26 -2.64 -1.62 -17.78
C THR A 26 -4.06 -1.10 -17.78
N ARG A 27 -4.76 -1.25 -18.91
CA ARG A 27 -6.20 -1.00 -18.99
C ARG A 27 -6.95 -2.31 -18.80
N GLN A 28 -7.76 -2.39 -17.76
CA GLN A 28 -8.60 -3.52 -17.42
C GLN A 28 -10.07 -3.13 -17.65
N GLY A 29 -10.61 -3.43 -18.84
CA GLY A 29 -11.97 -3.05 -19.20
C GLY A 29 -12.18 -1.52 -19.23
N ASP A 30 -12.92 -1.03 -18.26
CA ASP A 30 -13.34 0.38 -18.11
C ASP A 30 -12.43 1.20 -17.17
N HIS A 31 -11.46 0.58 -16.51
CA HIS A 31 -10.50 1.27 -15.64
C HIS A 31 -9.06 0.98 -16.04
N TYR A 32 -8.17 1.81 -15.50
CA TYR A 32 -6.73 1.67 -15.55
C TYR A 32 -6.23 1.21 -14.19
N GLU A 33 -5.30 0.27 -14.21
CA GLU A 33 -4.62 -0.26 -13.05
C GLU A 33 -3.12 0.05 -13.16
N ALA A 34 -2.59 0.73 -12.14
CA ALA A 34 -1.16 0.83 -11.94
C ALA A 34 -0.75 -0.04 -10.74
N ARG A 35 0.26 -0.88 -10.93
CA ARG A 35 0.90 -1.62 -9.83
C ARG A 35 2.29 -1.07 -9.63
N VAL A 36 2.56 -0.51 -8.46
CA VAL A 36 3.85 0.08 -8.10
C VAL A 36 4.68 -0.96 -7.38
N ALA A 37 5.88 -1.20 -7.91
CA ALA A 37 6.85 -2.10 -7.34
C ALA A 37 7.94 -1.29 -6.63
N ALA A 38 7.74 -1.04 -5.34
CA ALA A 38 8.68 -0.33 -4.48
C ALA A 38 9.17 -1.23 -3.33
N ASN A 39 10.05 -0.71 -2.48
CA ASN A 39 10.27 -1.30 -1.15
C ASN A 39 9.17 -0.84 -0.17
N ALA A 40 9.07 -1.49 0.98
CA ALA A 40 8.04 -1.24 2.01
C ALA A 40 7.89 0.24 2.40
N GLU A 41 8.98 0.86 2.88
CA GLU A 41 8.98 2.28 3.27
C GLU A 41 8.56 3.17 2.11
N ARG A 42 9.08 2.89 0.92
CA ARG A 42 8.82 3.65 -0.28
C ARG A 42 7.38 3.52 -0.77
N ALA A 43 6.75 2.34 -0.66
CA ALA A 43 5.34 2.14 -1.00
C ALA A 43 4.43 2.99 -0.12
N VAL A 44 4.72 3.03 1.18
CA VAL A 44 3.96 3.84 2.15
C VAL A 44 4.19 5.35 1.93
N ASP A 45 5.43 5.75 1.61
CA ASP A 45 5.73 7.13 1.22
C ASP A 45 5.03 7.55 -0.07
N LEU A 46 4.98 6.67 -1.06
CA LEU A 46 4.29 6.90 -2.33
C LEU A 46 2.79 6.99 -2.11
N LEU A 47 2.18 6.14 -1.28
CA LEU A 47 0.76 6.28 -0.90
C LEU A 47 0.49 7.70 -0.37
N HIS A 48 1.27 8.17 0.59
CA HIS A 48 1.12 9.51 1.16
C HIS A 48 1.30 10.63 0.11
N ALA A 49 2.30 10.48 -0.76
CA ALA A 49 2.59 11.47 -1.80
C ALA A 49 1.52 11.50 -2.88
N LEU A 50 0.99 10.34 -3.29
CA LEU A 50 -0.01 10.21 -4.33
C LEU A 50 -1.41 10.62 -3.85
N ALA A 51 -1.71 10.44 -2.56
CA ALA A 51 -2.98 10.86 -1.96
C ALA A 51 -3.28 12.35 -2.19
N GLU A 52 -2.27 13.20 -2.39
CA GLU A 52 -2.47 14.62 -2.70
C GLU A 52 -3.18 14.90 -4.04
N HIS A 53 -3.22 13.91 -4.92
CA HIS A 53 -3.89 13.98 -6.22
C HIS A 53 -5.33 13.45 -6.20
N LEU A 54 -5.83 13.06 -5.02
CA LEU A 54 -7.24 12.71 -4.82
C LEU A 54 -8.09 13.98 -4.57
N PRO A 55 -9.41 13.90 -4.79
CA PRO A 55 -10.33 14.97 -4.41
C PRO A 55 -10.31 15.29 -2.91
N PRO A 56 -10.79 16.49 -2.49
CA PRO A 56 -10.75 16.91 -1.08
C PRO A 56 -11.56 16.04 -0.11
N ALA A 57 -12.52 15.26 -0.60
CA ALA A 57 -13.31 14.33 0.18
C ALA A 57 -13.20 12.93 -0.43
N VAL A 58 -12.93 11.95 0.43
CA VAL A 58 -12.61 10.58 0.04
C VAL A 58 -13.24 9.58 1.01
N ASP A 59 -13.49 8.39 0.53
CA ASP A 59 -13.82 7.24 1.36
C ASP A 59 -12.53 6.53 1.76
N VAL A 60 -12.53 5.94 2.94
CA VAL A 60 -11.36 5.24 3.51
C VAL A 60 -11.79 3.89 4.00
N ALA A 61 -11.00 2.86 3.69
CA ALA A 61 -11.11 1.54 4.29
C ALA A 61 -9.75 1.14 4.85
N LEU A 62 -9.76 0.58 6.06
CA LEU A 62 -8.60 0.13 6.78
C LEU A 62 -8.88 -1.26 7.35
N GLU A 63 -8.01 -2.22 7.11
CA GLU A 63 -8.13 -3.59 7.61
C GLU A 63 -6.80 -4.06 8.20
N ASP A 64 -6.82 -4.55 9.44
CA ASP A 64 -5.69 -5.29 10.01
C ASP A 64 -5.94 -6.80 9.81
N VAL A 65 -5.16 -7.43 8.93
CA VAL A 65 -5.38 -8.84 8.59
C VAL A 65 -4.96 -9.78 9.71
N ARG A 66 -4.25 -9.29 10.73
CA ARG A 66 -3.83 -10.11 11.89
C ARG A 66 -5.01 -10.56 12.73
N ASP A 67 -5.96 -9.66 12.96
CA ASP A 67 -7.13 -9.90 13.81
C ASP A 67 -8.46 -9.66 13.10
N GLY A 68 -8.41 -9.27 11.83
CA GLY A 68 -9.59 -9.09 10.96
C GLY A 68 -10.40 -7.83 11.29
N ARG A 69 -9.84 -6.89 12.04
CA ARG A 69 -10.54 -5.62 12.32
C ARG A 69 -10.60 -4.77 11.06
N VAL A 70 -11.81 -4.30 10.77
CA VAL A 70 -12.08 -3.43 9.61
C VAL A 70 -12.70 -2.13 10.11
N TRP A 71 -12.19 -1.02 9.57
CA TRP A 71 -12.72 0.32 9.76
C TRP A 71 -13.03 0.96 8.43
N LYS A 72 -14.18 1.65 8.33
CA LYS A 72 -14.57 2.39 7.13
C LYS A 72 -15.06 3.79 7.47
N GLY A 73 -14.73 4.73 6.61
CA GLY A 73 -15.20 6.12 6.64
C GLY A 73 -15.66 6.54 5.26
N VAL A 74 -16.69 7.37 5.23
CA VAL A 74 -17.28 7.93 4.00
C VAL A 74 -17.16 9.44 4.08
N ASP A 75 -16.84 10.08 2.96
CA ASP A 75 -16.76 11.55 2.86
C ASP A 75 -15.78 12.18 3.87
N VAL A 76 -14.64 11.51 4.09
CA VAL A 76 -13.58 11.95 5.01
C VAL A 76 -12.73 13.03 4.34
N GLY A 77 -12.39 14.08 5.09
CA GLY A 77 -11.51 15.15 4.61
C GLY A 77 -10.11 14.63 4.26
N LEU A 78 -9.68 14.80 3.01
CA LEU A 78 -8.37 14.38 2.53
C LEU A 78 -7.20 14.92 3.38
N PRO A 79 -7.20 16.18 3.89
CA PRO A 79 -6.13 16.65 4.77
C PRO A 79 -5.95 15.77 6.02
N ASP A 80 -7.05 15.34 6.65
CA ASP A 80 -7.02 14.49 7.83
C ASP A 80 -6.55 13.08 7.48
N VAL A 81 -7.00 12.55 6.34
CA VAL A 81 -6.54 11.24 5.82
C VAL A 81 -5.04 11.27 5.54
N ARG A 82 -4.52 12.33 4.91
CA ARG A 82 -3.09 12.48 4.65
C ARG A 82 -2.29 12.57 5.95
N GLU A 83 -2.78 13.31 6.94
CA GLU A 83 -2.13 13.36 8.26
C GLU A 83 -2.11 11.97 8.93
N ALA A 84 -3.22 11.24 8.85
CA ALA A 84 -3.32 9.87 9.36
C ALA A 84 -2.30 8.93 8.66
N ILE A 85 -2.22 8.96 7.33
CA ILE A 85 -1.22 8.19 6.58
C ILE A 85 0.19 8.57 7.03
N ALA A 86 0.49 9.86 7.19
CA ALA A 86 1.79 10.34 7.63
C ALA A 86 2.20 9.77 9.00
N ARG A 87 1.24 9.64 9.93
CA ARG A 87 1.45 9.04 11.26
C ARG A 87 1.61 7.52 11.21
N LEU A 88 0.95 6.87 10.25
CA LEU A 88 1.03 5.42 10.05
C LEU A 88 2.28 4.97 9.28
N LYS A 89 3.07 5.88 8.71
CA LYS A 89 4.22 5.54 7.86
C LYS A 89 5.15 4.49 8.45
N VAL A 90 5.65 4.77 9.65
CA VAL A 90 6.61 3.90 10.35
C VAL A 90 5.97 2.57 10.73
N PRO A 91 4.84 2.51 11.45
CA PRO A 91 4.27 1.22 11.84
C PRO A 91 3.86 0.37 10.64
N LEU A 92 3.32 0.97 9.56
CA LEU A 92 3.01 0.22 8.34
C LEU A 92 4.27 -0.38 7.69
N ALA A 93 5.33 0.42 7.51
CA ALA A 93 6.55 -0.06 6.87
C ALA A 93 7.30 -1.11 7.70
N VAL A 94 7.18 -1.07 9.03
CA VAL A 94 7.82 -2.02 9.95
C VAL A 94 7.07 -3.34 10.01
N TYR A 95 5.74 -3.29 10.13
CA TYR A 95 4.94 -4.45 10.47
C TYR A 95 4.20 -5.06 9.27
N GLY A 96 3.84 -4.28 8.25
CA GLY A 96 2.93 -4.71 7.18
C GLY A 96 1.61 -5.26 7.73
N GLY A 97 0.91 -6.10 6.96
CA GLY A 97 -0.30 -6.80 7.40
C GLY A 97 -1.54 -5.90 7.52
N VAL A 98 -1.53 -4.74 6.87
CA VAL A 98 -2.66 -3.81 6.86
C VAL A 98 -3.02 -3.48 5.42
N GLU A 99 -4.29 -3.63 5.08
CA GLU A 99 -4.83 -3.04 3.85
C GLU A 99 -5.35 -1.63 4.15
N LEU A 100 -4.89 -0.65 3.38
CA LEU A 100 -5.37 0.72 3.46
C LEU A 100 -5.77 1.19 2.07
N ALA A 101 -7.06 1.46 1.88
CA ALA A 101 -7.61 2.02 0.67
C ALA A 101 -8.14 3.43 0.91
N VAL A 102 -7.79 4.37 0.03
CA VAL A 102 -8.34 5.73 -0.04
C VAL A 102 -8.91 5.91 -1.43
N TYR A 103 -10.21 6.16 -1.53
CA TYR A 103 -10.92 6.04 -2.80
C TYR A 103 -12.07 7.03 -2.96
N THR A 104 -12.52 7.14 -4.20
CA THR A 104 -13.67 7.89 -4.67
C THR A 104 -14.40 7.05 -5.72
N SER A 105 -15.43 7.61 -6.36
CA SER A 105 -16.06 6.94 -7.50
C SER A 105 -15.17 6.81 -8.75
N GLU A 106 -14.08 7.60 -8.83
CA GLU A 106 -13.25 7.69 -10.03
C GLU A 106 -11.85 7.11 -9.86
N ASP A 107 -11.29 7.21 -8.65
CA ASP A 107 -9.91 6.85 -8.35
C ASP A 107 -9.80 6.16 -6.99
N GLN A 108 -8.86 5.22 -6.87
CA GLN A 108 -8.54 4.49 -5.64
C GLN A 108 -7.03 4.28 -5.54
N LEU A 109 -6.49 4.56 -4.35
CA LEU A 109 -5.15 4.17 -3.94
C LEU A 109 -5.27 3.08 -2.88
N THR A 110 -4.61 1.95 -3.09
CA THR A 110 -4.62 0.83 -2.15
C THR A 110 -3.21 0.38 -1.84
N LEU A 111 -2.84 0.45 -0.57
CA LEU A 111 -1.68 -0.24 -0.02
C LEU A 111 -2.15 -1.59 0.52
N THR A 112 -1.63 -2.68 -0.03
CA THR A 112 -1.98 -4.04 0.38
C THR A 112 -1.28 -4.43 1.69
N PRO A 113 -1.71 -5.52 2.35
CA PRO A 113 -1.03 -6.07 3.53
C PRO A 113 0.46 -6.41 3.28
N ASP A 114 0.80 -6.73 2.03
CA ASP A 114 2.15 -7.03 1.58
C ASP A 114 3.00 -5.79 1.25
N LEU A 115 2.44 -4.60 1.50
CA LEU A 115 3.03 -3.30 1.16
C LEU A 115 3.27 -3.12 -0.35
N GLU A 116 2.38 -3.69 -1.16
CA GLU A 116 2.28 -3.33 -2.58
C GLU A 116 1.29 -2.17 -2.74
N LEU A 117 1.59 -1.24 -3.64
CA LEU A 117 0.73 -0.09 -3.91
C LEU A 117 0.05 -0.25 -5.26
N TYR A 118 -1.28 -0.25 -5.25
CA TYR A 118 -2.13 -0.25 -6.43
C TYR A 118 -2.82 1.09 -6.58
N VAL A 119 -3.01 1.48 -7.83
CA VAL A 119 -3.80 2.64 -8.22
C VAL A 119 -4.83 2.18 -9.24
N PHE A 120 -6.11 2.40 -8.95
CA PHE A 120 -7.20 2.17 -9.88
C PHE A 120 -7.80 3.51 -10.27
N ALA A 121 -8.09 3.71 -11.55
CA ALA A 121 -8.65 4.96 -12.04
C ALA A 121 -9.47 4.80 -13.31
N ARG A 122 -10.49 5.63 -13.51
CA ARG A 122 -11.25 5.66 -14.78
C ARG A 122 -10.50 6.32 -15.95
N THR A 123 -9.44 7.06 -15.65
CA THR A 123 -8.63 7.77 -16.65
C THR A 123 -7.17 7.38 -16.55
N ASP A 124 -6.41 7.68 -17.59
CA ASP A 124 -4.97 7.42 -17.66
C ASP A 124 -4.11 8.44 -16.90
N ARG A 125 -4.73 9.40 -16.18
CA ARG A 125 -4.02 10.50 -15.48
C ARG A 125 -2.87 10.03 -14.60
N TRP A 126 -3.00 8.86 -13.98
CA TRP A 126 -2.01 8.31 -13.06
C TRP A 126 -0.72 7.87 -13.74
N LEU A 127 -0.75 7.54 -15.03
CA LEU A 127 0.45 7.30 -15.82
C LEU A 127 1.41 8.49 -15.71
N TYR A 128 0.89 9.69 -15.94
CA TYR A 128 1.66 10.94 -15.92
C TYR A 128 2.05 11.36 -14.51
N ILE A 129 1.18 11.14 -13.52
CA ILE A 129 1.49 11.43 -12.11
C ILE A 129 2.64 10.56 -11.63
N LEU A 130 2.60 9.25 -11.89
CA LEU A 130 3.64 8.30 -11.46
C LEU A 130 4.98 8.61 -12.14
N GLN A 131 4.99 8.88 -13.46
CA GLN A 131 6.18 9.36 -14.17
C GLN A 131 6.71 10.68 -13.60
N GLY A 132 5.81 11.61 -13.25
CA GLY A 132 6.16 12.88 -12.60
C GLY A 132 6.77 12.72 -11.19
N LYS A 133 6.49 11.61 -10.51
CA LYS A 133 7.16 11.22 -9.23
C LYS A 133 8.49 10.48 -9.45
N GLY A 134 8.92 10.32 -10.69
CA GLY A 134 10.19 9.68 -11.06
C GLY A 134 10.12 8.16 -11.16
N LEU A 135 8.91 7.57 -11.20
CA LEU A 135 8.76 6.15 -11.45
C LEU A 135 8.90 5.83 -12.93
N VAL A 136 9.39 4.64 -13.23
CA VAL A 136 9.57 4.17 -14.61
C VAL A 136 8.53 3.12 -14.95
N GLU A 137 7.80 3.33 -16.04
CA GLU A 137 6.85 2.35 -16.55
C GLU A 137 7.58 1.12 -17.10
N THR A 138 7.14 -0.07 -16.73
CA THR A 138 7.66 -1.35 -17.23
C THR A 138 6.53 -2.21 -17.78
N VAL A 139 6.86 -3.01 -18.80
CA VAL A 139 5.90 -3.91 -19.46
C VAL A 139 5.78 -5.24 -18.70
N THR A 140 6.84 -5.63 -17.98
CA THR A 140 6.87 -6.88 -17.23
C THR A 140 6.50 -6.59 -15.78
N PRO A 141 5.43 -7.21 -15.24
CA PRO A 141 5.14 -7.09 -13.83
C PRO A 141 6.33 -7.57 -13.02
N ALA A 142 6.64 -6.85 -11.94
CA ALA A 142 7.59 -7.32 -10.96
C ALA A 142 7.17 -8.76 -10.55
N PRO A 143 8.14 -9.68 -10.39
CA PRO A 143 7.83 -11.03 -9.94
C PRO A 143 6.99 -10.93 -8.66
N GLU A 144 5.94 -11.75 -8.60
CA GLU A 144 4.96 -11.74 -7.52
C GLU A 144 5.67 -11.64 -6.17
N ALA A 145 5.42 -10.56 -5.44
CA ALA A 145 5.98 -10.42 -4.11
C ALA A 145 5.46 -11.56 -3.24
N TRP A 146 6.28 -11.97 -2.27
CA TRP A 146 5.88 -12.98 -1.31
C TRP A 146 4.61 -12.49 -0.60
N ARG A 147 3.51 -13.21 -0.76
CA ARG A 147 2.28 -12.93 -0.03
C ARG A 147 2.45 -13.37 1.41
N LEU A 148 2.32 -12.43 2.34
CA LEU A 148 2.27 -12.70 3.77
C LEU A 148 0.97 -13.44 4.06
N ARG A 149 1.09 -14.54 4.78
CA ARG A 149 -0.10 -15.20 5.33
C ARG A 149 -0.41 -14.60 6.69
N PRO A 150 -1.69 -14.40 7.05
CA PRO A 150 -2.06 -13.88 8.37
C PRO A 150 -1.43 -14.64 9.55
N ASP A 151 -1.27 -15.97 9.43
CA ASP A 151 -0.66 -16.82 10.45
C ASP A 151 0.87 -16.68 10.57
N GLU A 152 1.51 -16.07 9.58
CA GLU A 152 2.94 -15.73 9.60
C GLU A 152 3.20 -14.36 10.26
N LEU A 153 2.16 -13.55 10.47
CA LEU A 153 2.27 -12.24 11.10
C LEU A 153 2.35 -12.40 12.62
N GLY A 154 3.47 -11.95 13.19
CA GLY A 154 3.60 -11.80 14.64
C GLY A 154 2.69 -10.69 15.20
N PRO A 155 2.46 -10.68 16.52
CA PRO A 155 1.73 -9.60 17.18
C PRO A 155 2.44 -8.26 16.95
N ALA A 156 1.65 -7.21 16.72
CA ALA A 156 2.14 -5.86 16.45
C ALA A 156 1.33 -4.82 17.25
N PRO A 157 1.47 -4.78 18.59
CA PRO A 157 0.67 -3.91 19.45
C PRO A 157 0.84 -2.43 19.10
N GLU A 158 2.04 -1.98 18.74
CA GLU A 158 2.25 -0.58 18.34
C GLU A 158 1.50 -0.22 17.05
N LEU A 159 1.36 -1.16 16.12
CA LEU A 159 0.56 -0.98 14.92
C LEU A 159 -0.92 -0.96 15.29
N THR A 160 -1.42 -1.94 16.03
CA THR A 160 -2.83 -2.01 16.43
C THR A 160 -3.28 -0.74 17.16
N ASP A 161 -2.46 -0.22 18.08
CA ASP A 161 -2.75 1.04 18.79
C ASP A 161 -2.76 2.24 17.83
N ALA A 162 -1.82 2.29 16.89
CA ALA A 162 -1.77 3.35 15.87
C ALA A 162 -2.96 3.31 14.91
N LEU A 163 -3.44 2.12 14.54
CA LEU A 163 -4.64 1.93 13.73
C LEU A 163 -5.89 2.37 14.49
N GLY A 164 -6.02 1.98 15.77
CA GLY A 164 -7.12 2.43 16.63
C GLY A 164 -7.18 3.95 16.77
N ALA A 165 -6.04 4.58 17.09
CA ALA A 165 -5.94 6.04 17.17
C ALA A 165 -6.19 6.74 15.81
N THR A 166 -5.91 6.07 14.70
CA THR A 166 -6.23 6.57 13.35
C THR A 166 -7.72 6.50 13.08
N ALA A 167 -8.35 5.35 13.36
CA ALA A 167 -9.78 5.16 13.21
C ALA A 167 -10.57 6.17 14.04
N GLU A 168 -10.18 6.39 15.30
CA GLU A 168 -10.79 7.41 16.17
C GLU A 168 -10.64 8.83 15.60
N ARG A 169 -9.45 9.21 15.14
CA ARG A 169 -9.19 10.55 14.58
C ARG A 169 -10.04 10.83 13.34
N LEU A 170 -10.16 9.83 12.46
CA LEU A 170 -10.90 9.95 11.21
C LEU A 170 -12.40 9.67 11.39
N GLY A 171 -12.85 9.29 12.60
CA GLY A 171 -14.24 8.93 12.87
C GLY A 171 -14.71 7.68 12.11
N LEU A 172 -13.82 6.72 11.85
CA LEU A 172 -14.14 5.52 11.10
C LEU A 172 -15.03 4.57 11.94
N GLY A 173 -16.06 4.01 11.32
CA GLY A 173 -16.89 2.98 11.93
C GLY A 173 -16.22 1.62 11.87
N ALA A 174 -16.16 0.92 13.01
CA ALA A 174 -15.78 -0.49 13.05
C ALA A 174 -16.89 -1.36 12.43
N GLN A 175 -16.52 -2.34 11.62
CA GLN A 175 -17.44 -3.33 11.03
C GLN A 175 -17.27 -4.70 11.67
#